data_AF-Q7WC43-F1
#
_entry.id   AF-Q7WC43-F1
#
_cell.length_a   1.000
_cell.length_b   1.000
_cell.length_c   1.000
_cell.angle_alpha   90.00
_cell.angle_beta   90.00
_cell.angle_gamma   90.00
#
_symmetry.space_group_name_H-M   'P 1'
#
loop_
_entity.id
_entity.type
_entity.pdbx_description
1 polymer ?
#
loop_
_entity_poly.entity_id
_entity_poly.type
_entity_poly.pdbx_seq_one_letter_code
_entity_poly.pdbx_strand_id
1 'polypeptide(L)'
;MSDQVAEGVLKSTDGRSVVYSFHSGWDIVKAHLCNRRWGAFNMELLSFVHENYKNDIERRTIMDGLQLEDNHWDWLKKSAILKTDEYKWSLSSLKGFLKLLV
;
A
#
# COMPACT_ATOMS: atom_id res chain seq x y z
N MET A 1 -18.73 -2.77 4.03
CA MET A 1 -18.79 -1.29 4.06
C MET A 1 -17.70 -0.80 4.99
N SER A 2 -17.01 0.27 4.63
CA SER A 2 -16.06 0.97 5.52
C SER A 2 -16.58 2.36 5.81
N ASP A 3 -16.44 2.81 7.04
CA ASP A 3 -16.86 4.14 7.47
C ASP A 3 -15.65 5.08 7.48
N GLN A 4 -15.87 6.32 7.05
CA GLN A 4 -14.85 7.36 7.20
C GLN A 4 -14.81 7.79 8.67
N VAL A 5 -13.65 7.64 9.29
CA VAL A 5 -13.45 7.85 10.73
C VAL A 5 -12.61 9.10 11.02
N ALA A 6 -11.82 9.58 10.06
CA ALA A 6 -11.12 10.85 10.17
C ALA A 6 -10.81 11.46 8.79
N GLU A 7 -10.59 12.76 8.75
CA GLU A 7 -10.02 13.47 7.61
C GLU A 7 -9.20 14.67 8.08
N GLY A 8 -8.33 15.16 7.22
CA GLY A 8 -7.56 16.36 7.50
C GLY A 8 -6.64 16.74 6.36
N VAL A 9 -5.75 17.68 6.65
CA VAL A 9 -4.81 18.23 5.67
C VAL A 9 -3.39 18.09 6.20
N LEU A 10 -2.55 17.38 5.46
CA LEU A 10 -1.11 17.35 5.68
C LEU A 10 -0.46 18.48 4.88
N LYS A 11 0.42 19.25 5.54
CA LYS A 11 1.32 20.18 4.86
C LYS A 11 2.62 19.46 4.55
N SER A 12 2.92 19.34 3.26
CA SER A 12 4.19 18.83 2.76
C SER A 12 5.29 19.89 2.94
N THR A 13 6.54 19.44 2.99
CA THR A 13 7.72 20.29 3.15
C THR A 13 7.94 21.25 1.97
N ASP A 14 7.33 20.95 0.81
CA ASP A 14 7.27 21.83 -0.37
C ASP A 14 6.16 22.91 -0.28
N GLY A 15 5.51 23.06 0.88
CA GLY A 15 4.43 24.01 1.13
C GLY A 15 3.08 23.57 0.56
N ARG A 16 3.00 22.43 -0.13
CA ARG A 16 1.74 21.94 -0.69
C ARG A 16 0.89 21.29 0.39
N SER A 17 -0.41 21.55 0.33
CA SER A 17 -1.38 20.89 1.20
C SER A 17 -1.98 19.67 0.51
N VAL A 18 -2.15 18.59 1.27
CA VAL A 18 -2.69 17.32 0.81
C VAL A 18 -3.78 16.87 1.75
N VAL A 19 -4.99 16.68 1.21
CA VAL A 19 -6.11 16.12 1.97
C VAL A 19 -5.88 14.62 2.17
N TYR A 20 -6.07 14.16 3.40
CA TYR A 20 -6.14 12.75 3.72
C TYR A 20 -7.52 12.40 4.25
N SER A 21 -7.94 11.16 4.00
CA SER A 21 -9.11 10.57 4.65
C SER A 21 -8.76 9.19 5.18
N PHE A 22 -9.27 8.87 6.36
CA PHE A 22 -9.06 7.62 7.06
C PHE A 22 -10.39 6.88 7.14
N HIS A 23 -10.38 5.63 6.70
CA HIS A 23 -11.55 4.76 6.65
C HIS A 23 -11.27 3.52 7.47
N SER A 24 -12.26 3.05 8.22
CA SER A 24 -12.18 1.83 9.01
C SER A 24 -13.27 0.86 8.58
N GLY A 25 -12.91 -0.42 8.45
CA GLY A 25 -13.84 -1.50 8.12
C GLY A 25 -13.53 -2.18 6.79
N TRP A 26 -14.49 -2.97 6.29
CA TRP A 26 -14.26 -3.80 5.12
C TRP A 26 -14.80 -3.16 3.85
N ASP A 27 -13.87 -2.77 2.99
CA ASP A 27 -14.17 -2.22 1.68
C ASP A 27 -13.35 -2.98 0.63
N ILE A 28 -14.03 -3.90 -0.06
CA ILE A 28 -13.43 -4.76 -1.08
C ILE A 28 -12.90 -3.95 -2.27
N VAL A 29 -13.51 -2.79 -2.57
CA VAL A 29 -13.06 -1.89 -3.64
C VAL A 29 -11.74 -1.25 -3.25
N LYS A 30 -11.64 -0.76 -2.00
CA LYS A 30 -10.38 -0.23 -1.46
C LYS A 30 -9.31 -1.31 -1.32
N ALA A 31 -9.67 -2.53 -0.91
CA ALA A 31 -8.75 -3.66 -0.84
C ALA A 31 -8.19 -4.03 -2.24
N HIS A 32 -9.05 -4.08 -3.26
CA HIS A 32 -8.62 -4.27 -4.64
C HIS A 32 -7.68 -3.15 -5.11
N LEU A 33 -7.98 -1.90 -4.75
CA LEU A 33 -7.14 -0.76 -5.08
C LEU A 33 -5.77 -0.82 -4.40
N CYS A 34 -5.70 -1.29 -3.15
CA CYS A 34 -4.42 -1.57 -2.47
C CYS A 34 -3.60 -2.60 -3.23
N ASN A 35 -4.18 -3.77 -3.58
CA ASN A 35 -3.47 -4.81 -4.36
C ASN A 35 -2.90 -4.22 -5.66
N ARG A 36 -3.71 -3.47 -6.42
CA ARG A 36 -3.25 -2.88 -7.68
C ARG A 36 -2.12 -1.87 -7.50
N ARG A 37 -2.21 -1.01 -6.49
CA ARG A 37 -1.20 0.02 -6.24
C ARG A 37 0.10 -0.56 -5.72
N TRP A 38 0.02 -1.58 -4.87
CA TRP A 38 1.20 -2.30 -4.38
C TRP A 38 1.94 -3.02 -5.50
N GLY A 39 1.21 -3.73 -6.37
CA GLY A 39 1.80 -4.36 -7.54
C GLY A 39 2.49 -3.35 -8.47
N ALA A 40 1.85 -2.20 -8.73
CA ALA A 40 2.44 -1.13 -9.52
C ALA A 40 3.73 -0.56 -8.89
N PHE A 41 3.69 -0.26 -7.59
CA PHE A 41 4.85 0.22 -6.84
C PHE A 41 6.01 -0.79 -6.87
N ASN A 42 5.72 -2.08 -6.69
CA ASN A 42 6.73 -3.13 -6.78
C ASN A 42 7.40 -3.16 -8.16
N MET A 43 6.63 -3.03 -9.25
CA MET A 43 7.21 -2.97 -10.60
C MET A 43 8.10 -1.74 -10.80
N GLU A 44 7.71 -0.58 -10.27
CA GLU A 44 8.52 0.63 -10.30
C GLU A 44 9.82 0.46 -9.50
N LEU A 45 9.74 -0.13 -8.30
CA LEU A 45 10.88 -0.42 -7.45
C LEU A 45 11.86 -1.40 -8.12
N LEU A 46 11.35 -2.47 -8.72
CA LEU A 46 12.15 -3.45 -9.46
C LEU A 46 12.86 -2.80 -10.65
N SER A 47 12.15 -1.95 -11.41
CA SER A 47 12.72 -1.22 -12.54
C SER A 47 13.83 -0.28 -12.07
N PHE A 48 13.59 0.47 -10.98
CA PHE A 48 14.58 1.35 -10.37
C PHE A 48 15.84 0.59 -9.96
N VAL A 49 15.70 -0.56 -9.28
CA VAL A 49 16.84 -1.37 -8.85
C VAL A 49 17.61 -1.91 -10.08
N HIS A 50 16.90 -2.33 -11.12
CA HIS A 50 17.52 -2.80 -12.35
C HIS A 50 18.34 -1.71 -13.06
N GLU A 51 17.82 -0.49 -13.15
CA GLU A 51 18.47 0.63 -13.85
C GLU A 51 19.68 1.19 -13.10
N ASN A 52 19.63 1.20 -11.76
CA ASN A 52 20.62 1.89 -10.93
C ASN A 52 21.74 0.98 -10.41
N TYR A 53 21.53 -0.34 -10.34
CA TYR A 53 22.52 -1.29 -9.81
C TYR A 53 23.06 -2.21 -10.92
N LYS A 54 24.23 -1.85 -11.46
CA LYS A 54 24.90 -2.58 -12.55
C LYS A 54 25.72 -3.77 -12.08
N ASN A 55 26.15 -3.78 -10.82
CA ASN A 55 26.85 -4.92 -10.22
C ASN A 55 25.83 -6.02 -9.89
N ASP A 56 26.03 -7.22 -10.45
CA ASP A 56 25.08 -8.32 -10.31
C ASP A 56 24.95 -8.83 -8.86
N ILE A 57 26.02 -8.79 -8.07
CA ILE A 57 26.02 -9.25 -6.67
C ILE A 57 25.25 -8.24 -5.81
N GLU A 58 25.53 -6.96 -5.98
CA GLU A 58 24.84 -5.88 -5.27
C GLU A 58 23.35 -5.85 -5.61
N ARG A 59 23.02 -5.92 -6.91
CA ARG A 59 21.63 -5.97 -7.38
C ARG A 59 20.89 -7.15 -6.78
N ARG A 60 21.49 -8.35 -6.79
CA ARG A 60 20.88 -9.55 -6.19
C ARG A 60 20.65 -9.39 -4.69
N THR A 61 21.64 -8.87 -3.97
CA THR A 61 21.54 -8.63 -2.52
C THR A 61 20.37 -7.70 -2.18
N ILE A 62 20.19 -6.62 -2.95
CA ILE A 62 19.08 -5.68 -2.78
C ILE A 62 17.75 -6.37 -3.08
N MET A 63 17.66 -7.07 -4.22
CA MET A 63 16.45 -7.77 -4.66
C MET A 63 16.00 -8.84 -3.65
N ASP A 64 16.94 -9.60 -3.08
CA ASP A 64 16.63 -10.64 -2.08
C ASP A 64 16.13 -10.04 -0.76
N GLY A 65 16.44 -8.77 -0.48
CA GLY A 65 15.92 -8.02 0.67
C GLY A 65 14.53 -7.39 0.44
N LEU A 66 14.03 -7.36 -0.79
CA LEU A 66 12.73 -6.76 -1.11
C LEU A 66 11.59 -7.71 -0.73
N GLN A 67 10.68 -7.24 0.12
CA GLN A 67 9.44 -7.94 0.44
C GLN A 67 8.35 -7.58 -0.56
N LEU A 68 8.45 -8.10 -1.78
CA LEU A 68 7.59 -7.71 -2.91
C LEU A 68 6.16 -8.25 -2.80
N GLU A 69 5.96 -9.56 -2.78
CA GLU A 69 4.63 -10.16 -2.62
C GLU A 69 4.70 -11.40 -1.74
N ASP A 70 3.79 -11.48 -0.79
CA ASP A 70 3.49 -12.69 -0.03
C ASP A 70 1.98 -12.71 0.30
N ASN A 71 1.53 -13.79 0.94
CA ASN A 71 0.14 -13.89 1.39
C ASN A 71 -0.25 -12.85 2.45
N HIS A 72 0.69 -12.08 3.02
CA HIS A 72 0.43 -10.96 3.92
C HIS A 72 -0.11 -9.75 3.14
N TRP A 73 0.31 -9.57 1.89
CA TRP A 73 -0.05 -8.43 1.04
C TRP A 73 -1.24 -8.67 0.10
N ASP A 74 -1.85 -9.86 0.10
CA ASP A 74 -3.08 -10.12 -0.67
C ASP A 74 -4.34 -9.64 0.08
N TRP A 75 -4.52 -8.31 0.10
CA TRP A 75 -5.62 -7.66 0.79
C TRP A 75 -6.98 -7.97 0.14
N LEU A 76 -7.05 -8.13 -1.17
CA LEU A 76 -8.32 -8.50 -1.80
C LEU A 76 -8.81 -9.86 -1.30
N LYS A 77 -7.96 -10.89 -1.36
CA LYS A 77 -8.31 -12.25 -0.92
C LYS A 77 -8.65 -12.30 0.56
N LYS A 78 -7.87 -11.63 1.41
CA LYS A 78 -8.17 -11.53 2.84
C LYS A 78 -9.49 -10.81 3.09
N SER A 79 -9.79 -9.71 2.38
CA SER A 79 -11.07 -9.00 2.54
C SER A 79 -12.30 -9.81 2.09
N ALA A 80 -12.09 -10.74 1.15
CA ALA A 80 -13.15 -11.62 0.66
C ALA A 80 -13.45 -12.78 1.63
N ILE A 81 -12.42 -13.33 2.27
CA ILE A 81 -12.50 -14.58 3.06
C ILE A 81 -12.55 -14.30 4.57
N LEU A 82 -11.81 -13.30 5.04
CA LEU A 82 -11.60 -13.03 6.46
C LEU A 82 -12.51 -11.87 6.90
N LYS A 83 -13.59 -12.26 7.56
CA LYS A 83 -14.64 -11.37 8.06
C LYS A 83 -14.73 -11.44 9.59
N THR A 84 -13.60 -11.34 10.27
CA THR A 84 -13.51 -11.27 11.74
C THR A 84 -12.96 -9.91 12.16
N ASP A 85 -13.23 -9.50 13.41
CA ASP A 85 -12.81 -8.19 13.93
C ASP A 85 -11.29 -7.96 13.84
N GLU A 86 -10.50 -9.03 13.85
CA GLU A 86 -9.03 -9.03 13.67
C GLU A 86 -8.59 -8.54 12.27
N TYR A 87 -9.50 -8.49 11.29
CA TYR A 87 -9.25 -7.98 9.95
C TYR A 87 -10.06 -6.71 9.66
N LYS A 88 -10.52 -5.99 10.69
CA LYS A 88 -11.02 -4.62 10.53
C LYS A 88 -9.86 -3.71 10.19
N TRP A 89 -9.71 -3.43 8.90
CA TRP A 89 -8.58 -2.67 8.44
C TRP A 89 -8.81 -1.17 8.45
N SER A 90 -7.70 -0.48 8.67
CA SER A 90 -7.59 0.95 8.61
C SER A 90 -6.96 1.36 7.28
N LEU A 91 -7.68 2.19 6.52
CA LEU A 91 -7.32 2.61 5.17
C LEU A 91 -7.09 4.12 5.16
N SER A 92 -5.85 4.54 4.92
CA SER A 92 -5.55 5.96 4.72
C SER A 92 -5.41 6.27 3.23
N SER A 93 -6.20 7.23 2.74
CA SER A 93 -6.07 7.76 1.37
C SER A 93 -5.35 9.11 1.42
N LEU A 94 -4.20 9.23 0.76
CA LEU A 94 -3.44 10.49 0.64
C LEU A 94 -3.11 10.72 -0.84
N LYS A 95 -3.77 11.67 -1.53
CA LYS A 95 -3.50 12.02 -2.94
C LYS A 95 -3.26 10.80 -3.87
N GLY A 96 -4.09 9.77 -3.77
CA GLY A 96 -3.96 8.56 -4.60
C GLY A 96 -2.98 7.50 -4.06
N PHE A 97 -2.39 7.70 -2.89
CA PHE A 97 -1.79 6.64 -2.08
C PHE A 97 -2.87 6.05 -1.18
N LEU A 98 -3.01 4.73 -1.17
CA LEU A 98 -3.88 4.02 -0.22
C LEU A 98 -2.99 3.05 0.55
N LYS A 99 -2.91 3.23 1.87
CA LYS A 99 -2.11 2.35 2.73
C LYS A 99 -3.05 1.64 3.72
N LEU A 100 -2.89 0.33 3.81
CA LEU A 100 -3.50 -0.46 4.86
C LEU A 100 -2.63 -0.41 6.12
N LEU A 101 -3.24 -0.09 7.25
CA LEU A 101 -2.66 -0.27 8.57
C LEU A 101 -3.38 -1.46 9.22
N VAL A 102 -2.60 -2.47 9.61
CA VAL A 102 -3.04 -3.64 10.39
C VAL A 102 -2.72 -3.39 11.85
#